data_AF-A0A3C0G858-F1
#
_entry.id   AF-A0A3C0G858-F1
#
_cell.length_a   1.000
_cell.length_b   1.000
_cell.length_c   1.000
_cell.angle_alpha   90.00
_cell.angle_beta   90.00
_cell.angle_gamma   90.00
#
_symmetry.space_group_name_H-M   'P 1'
#
loop_
_entity.id
_entity.type
_entity.pdbx_description
1 polymer ?
#
loop_
_entity_poly.entity_id
_entity_poly.type
_entity_poly.pdbx_seq_one_letter_code
_entity_poly.pdbx_strand_id
1 'polypeptide(L)'
;QYFPVDSFAALNRELYVVATNLQKGEELFIHEGELIKPLLASAALPPVFSPVEYNGELYADGGIMNNFPSEPVLPKVDFVIGSNVSVVSQLEKKHLNNSFQLTGRVTGLMIYAINRQKINNCHLVLESKELEHIGLLDRRGIEKAYAIGYEAAVKKFEEVFTK
;
A
#
# COMPACT_ATOMS: atom_id res chain seq x y z
N GLN A 1 11.02 1.90 -22.51
CA GLN A 1 11.36 2.70 -21.31
C GLN A 1 10.07 3.38 -20.87
N TYR A 2 9.58 3.11 -19.65
CA TYR A 2 8.23 3.52 -19.23
C TYR A 2 8.16 4.94 -18.65
N PHE A 3 9.27 5.47 -18.12
CA PHE A 3 9.38 6.87 -17.67
C PHE A 3 10.40 7.63 -18.54
N PRO A 4 10.04 8.79 -19.11
CA PRO A 4 10.94 9.55 -19.98
C PRO A 4 12.05 10.28 -19.22
N VAL A 5 11.83 10.59 -17.94
CA VAL A 5 12.78 11.24 -17.04
C VAL A 5 12.76 10.50 -15.70
N ASP A 6 13.93 10.08 -15.23
CA ASP A 6 14.08 9.39 -13.95
C ASP A 6 14.29 10.40 -12.81
N SER A 7 13.23 11.13 -12.47
CA SER A 7 13.27 12.08 -11.36
C SER A 7 11.89 12.36 -10.77
N PHE A 8 11.81 12.44 -9.44
CA PHE A 8 10.61 12.92 -8.74
C PHE A 8 10.19 14.33 -9.19
N ALA A 9 11.15 15.20 -9.49
CA ALA A 9 10.89 16.57 -9.93
C ALA A 9 10.20 16.64 -11.31
N ALA A 10 10.21 15.55 -12.08
CA ALA A 10 9.53 15.48 -13.37
C ALA A 10 8.03 15.14 -13.26
N LEU A 11 7.53 14.84 -12.05
CA LEU A 11 6.13 14.48 -11.81
C LEU A 11 5.25 15.73 -11.68
N ASN A 12 4.02 15.66 -12.22
CA ASN A 12 3.04 16.74 -12.10
C ASN A 12 2.44 16.89 -10.69
N ARG A 13 2.66 15.90 -9.82
CA ARG A 13 2.18 15.88 -8.44
C ARG A 13 3.33 15.44 -7.54
N GLU A 14 3.41 16.05 -6.36
CA GLU A 14 4.33 15.63 -5.32
C GLU A 14 4.04 14.17 -4.95
N LEU A 15 5.08 13.34 -4.94
CA LEU A 15 5.00 11.91 -4.66
C LEU A 15 5.94 11.57 -3.51
N TYR A 16 5.39 10.89 -2.52
CA TYR A 16 6.13 10.27 -1.44
C TYR A 16 6.09 8.76 -1.62
N VAL A 17 7.26 8.13 -1.64
CA VAL A 17 7.44 6.69 -1.73
C VAL A 17 8.04 6.21 -0.43
N VAL A 18 7.49 5.14 0.15
CA VAL A 18 8.00 4.54 1.39
C VAL A 18 8.63 3.19 1.07
N ALA A 19 9.83 2.94 1.60
CA ALA A 19 10.52 1.66 1.50
C ALA A 19 11.01 1.22 2.88
N THR A 20 11.17 -0.08 3.08
CA THR A 20 11.66 -0.64 4.34
C THR A 20 13.17 -0.85 4.25
N ASN A 21 13.96 -0.19 5.09
CA ASN A 21 15.38 -0.47 5.22
C ASN A 21 15.58 -1.78 6.00
N LEU A 22 16.03 -2.84 5.32
CA LEU A 22 16.15 -4.16 5.92
C LEU A 22 17.29 -4.28 6.94
N GLN A 23 18.29 -3.40 6.87
CA GLN A 23 19.46 -3.45 7.75
C GLN A 23 19.21 -2.68 9.05
N LYS A 24 18.48 -1.56 8.96
CA LYS A 24 18.18 -0.69 10.12
C LYS A 24 16.82 -1.01 10.76
N GLY A 25 15.92 -1.67 10.03
CA GLY A 25 14.58 -1.99 10.54
C GLY A 25 13.69 -0.75 10.68
N GLU A 26 13.84 0.21 9.78
CA GLU A 26 13.09 1.48 9.77
C GLU A 26 12.53 1.76 8.37
N GLU A 27 11.44 2.52 8.30
CA GLU A 27 10.94 3.07 7.04
C GLU A 27 11.77 4.26 6.56
N LEU A 28 11.95 4.36 5.25
CA LEU A 28 12.52 5.52 4.57
C LEU A 28 11.46 6.13 3.66
N PHE A 29 11.18 7.42 3.85
CA PHE A 29 10.36 8.22 2.94
C PHE A 29 11.25 8.93 1.92
N ILE A 30 10.92 8.78 0.64
CA ILE A 30 11.68 9.33 -0.48
C ILE A 30 10.73 10.15 -1.35
N HIS A 31 11.10 11.40 -1.65
CA HIS A 31 10.28 12.32 -2.46
C HIS A 31 11.11 13.19 -3.42
N GLU A 32 12.41 12.92 -3.53
CA GLU A 32 13.34 13.67 -4.37
C GLU A 32 14.44 12.73 -4.90
N GLY A 33 15.20 13.21 -5.89
CA GLY A 33 16.24 12.42 -6.55
C GLY A 33 15.71 11.54 -7.69
N GLU A 34 16.34 10.37 -7.88
CA GLU A 34 15.94 9.37 -8.87
C GLU A 34 14.59 8.73 -8.49
N LEU A 35 13.72 8.47 -9.46
CA LEU A 35 12.36 7.98 -9.25
C LEU A 35 12.28 6.45 -9.28
N ILE A 36 12.97 5.83 -10.24
CA ILE A 36 12.75 4.43 -10.59
C ILE A 36 13.22 3.50 -9.45
N LYS A 37 14.41 3.71 -8.89
CA LYS A 37 14.91 2.83 -7.81
C LYS A 37 14.07 2.89 -6.54
N PRO A 38 13.68 4.07 -6.02
CA PRO A 38 12.75 4.15 -4.89
C PRO A 38 11.43 3.42 -5.12
N LEU A 39 10.84 3.53 -6.32
CA LEU A 39 9.62 2.79 -6.67
C LEU A 39 9.84 1.28 -6.66
N LEU A 40 10.96 0.80 -7.23
CA LEU A 40 11.30 -0.62 -7.23
C LEU A 40 11.53 -1.14 -5.80
N ALA A 41 12.24 -0.38 -4.96
CA ALA A 41 12.45 -0.72 -3.56
C ALA A 41 11.13 -0.82 -2.79
N SER A 42 10.24 0.17 -2.96
CA SER A 42 8.93 0.23 -2.33
C SER A 42 8.00 -0.93 -2.71
N ALA A 43 8.16 -1.51 -3.91
CA ALA A 43 7.39 -2.64 -4.40
C ALA A 43 8.12 -4.00 -4.28
N ALA A 44 9.31 -4.04 -3.68
CA ALA A 44 10.14 -5.23 -3.59
C ALA A 44 9.66 -6.16 -2.46
N LEU A 45 8.48 -6.77 -2.63
CA LEU A 45 7.81 -7.60 -1.62
C LEU A 45 8.42 -9.00 -1.52
N PRO A 46 9.08 -9.37 -0.41
CA PRO A 46 9.60 -10.73 -0.24
C PRO A 46 8.47 -11.73 0.05
N PRO A 47 8.57 -12.98 -0.44
CA PRO A 47 9.66 -13.54 -1.25
C PRO A 47 9.48 -13.33 -2.76
N VAL A 48 8.51 -12.52 -3.20
CA VAL A 48 8.10 -12.38 -4.60
C VAL A 48 9.16 -11.65 -5.42
N PHE A 49 9.71 -10.57 -4.85
CA PHE A 49 10.75 -9.75 -5.46
C PHE A 49 11.95 -9.63 -4.51
N SER A 50 13.15 -9.63 -5.10
CA SER A 50 14.39 -9.44 -4.35
C SER A 50 14.47 -8.00 -3.83
N PRO A 51 15.05 -7.79 -2.63
CA PRO A 51 15.35 -6.45 -2.15
C PRO A 51 16.22 -5.65 -3.13
N VAL A 52 16.07 -4.33 -3.11
CA VAL A 52 16.75 -3.38 -4.00
C VAL A 52 17.81 -2.63 -3.21
N GLU A 53 19.03 -2.55 -3.75
CA GLU A 53 20.07 -1.70 -3.21
C GLU A 53 19.83 -0.24 -3.62
N TYR A 54 19.80 0.66 -2.63
CA TYR A 54 19.64 2.09 -2.82
C TYR A 54 20.55 2.81 -1.82
N ASN A 55 21.38 3.76 -2.30
CA ASN A 55 22.36 4.47 -1.48
C ASN A 55 23.26 3.57 -0.60
N GLY A 56 23.64 2.39 -1.11
CA GLY A 56 24.51 1.43 -0.42
C GLY A 56 23.82 0.61 0.68
N GLU A 57 22.50 0.70 0.79
CA GLU A 57 21.71 -0.06 1.76
C GLU A 57 20.63 -0.89 1.06
N LEU A 58 20.19 -1.98 1.72
CA LEU A 58 19.21 -2.90 1.16
C LEU A 58 17.78 -2.56 1.59
N TYR A 59 16.90 -2.35 0.62
CA TYR A 59 15.51 -1.96 0.84
C TYR A 59 14.53 -2.99 0.27
N ALA A 60 13.39 -3.13 0.94
CA ALA A 60 12.27 -3.95 0.51
C ALA A 60 10.95 -3.17 0.58
N ASP A 61 9.86 -3.88 0.28
CA ASP A 61 8.52 -3.31 0.22
C ASP A 61 8.18 -2.43 1.43
N GLY A 62 7.65 -1.25 1.15
CA GLY A 62 7.32 -0.26 2.17
C GLY A 62 6.23 -0.71 3.12
N GLY A 63 5.34 -1.61 2.67
CA GLY A 63 4.25 -2.17 3.45
C GLY A 63 4.68 -3.07 4.60
N ILE A 64 5.95 -3.49 4.64
CA ILE A 64 6.50 -4.24 5.78
C ILE A 64 6.50 -3.37 7.06
N MET A 65 6.95 -2.12 6.96
CA MET A 65 7.01 -1.19 8.11
C MET A 65 5.88 -0.16 8.10
N ASN A 66 5.47 0.31 6.93
CA ASN A 66 4.47 1.36 6.78
C ASN A 66 3.60 1.18 5.52
N ASN A 67 2.55 0.34 5.64
CA ASN A 67 1.59 0.07 4.56
C ASN A 67 0.55 1.18 4.34
N PHE A 68 0.50 2.19 5.21
CA PHE A 68 -0.40 3.33 5.05
C PHE A 68 0.34 4.63 5.39
N PRO A 69 1.25 5.08 4.51
CA PRO A 69 2.19 6.18 4.77
C PRO A 69 1.49 7.55 4.69
N SER A 70 0.71 7.90 5.71
CA SER A 70 0.00 9.18 5.77
C SER A 70 0.84 10.32 6.32
N GLU A 71 1.94 10.02 7.01
CA GLU A 71 2.77 11.00 7.71
C GLU A 71 3.25 12.16 6.83
N PRO A 72 3.73 11.95 5.59
CA PRO A 72 4.25 13.05 4.78
C PRO A 72 3.16 13.99 4.25
N VAL A 73 1.92 13.50 4.11
CA VAL A 73 0.82 14.23 3.48
C VAL A 73 -0.07 14.96 4.48
N LEU A 74 -0.30 14.37 5.66
CA LEU A 74 -1.18 14.92 6.69
C LEU A 74 -0.94 16.41 7.04
N PRO A 75 0.30 16.89 7.23
CA PRO A 75 0.54 18.29 7.59
C PRO A 75 0.45 19.26 6.40
N LYS A 76 0.27 18.77 5.17
CA LYS A 76 0.38 19.56 3.93
C LYS A 76 -0.93 19.83 3.23
N VAL A 77 -2.01 19.14 3.62
CA VAL A 77 -3.27 19.17 2.89
C VAL A 77 -4.44 19.36 3.84
N ASP A 78 -5.47 20.03 3.36
CA ASP A 78 -6.72 20.25 4.11
C ASP A 78 -7.65 19.05 4.06
N PHE A 79 -7.49 18.18 3.05
CA PHE A 79 -8.37 17.03 2.82
C PHE A 79 -7.55 15.80 2.41
N VAL A 80 -7.86 14.66 3.01
CA VAL A 80 -7.08 13.42 2.89
C VAL A 80 -8.01 12.30 2.45
N ILE A 81 -7.69 11.71 1.30
CA ILE A 81 -8.35 10.51 0.77
C ILE A 81 -7.42 9.32 0.98
N GLY A 82 -7.84 8.38 1.81
CA GLY A 82 -7.13 7.13 2.06
C GLY A 82 -7.66 6.01 1.18
N SER A 83 -6.77 5.19 0.61
CA SER A 83 -7.15 3.93 -0.05
C SER A 83 -6.58 2.77 0.75
N ASN A 84 -7.46 1.98 1.39
CA ASN A 84 -7.06 0.79 2.13
C ASN A 84 -7.60 -0.46 1.43
N VAL A 85 -6.68 -1.30 0.96
CA VAL A 85 -7.00 -2.62 0.38
C VAL A 85 -6.67 -3.77 1.32
N SER A 86 -6.03 -3.49 2.46
CA SER A 86 -5.64 -4.47 3.47
C SER A 86 -6.73 -4.61 4.54
N VAL A 87 -7.91 -5.05 4.10
CA VAL A 87 -9.05 -5.31 4.99
C VAL A 87 -8.90 -6.64 5.71
N VAL A 88 -9.29 -6.67 6.98
CA VAL A 88 -9.28 -7.88 7.80
C VAL A 88 -10.70 -8.16 8.25
N SER A 89 -11.29 -9.26 7.78
CA SER A 89 -12.58 -9.74 8.27
C SER A 89 -12.44 -10.86 9.30
N GLN A 90 -13.57 -11.26 9.87
CA GLN A 90 -13.64 -12.45 10.71
C GLN A 90 -13.47 -13.70 9.85
N LEU A 91 -12.54 -14.57 10.25
CA LEU A 91 -12.31 -15.85 9.59
C LEU A 91 -12.83 -17.00 10.44
N GLU A 92 -13.44 -17.98 9.79
CA GLU A 92 -13.73 -19.27 10.43
C GLU A 92 -12.46 -20.10 10.63
N LYS A 93 -12.41 -20.89 11.70
CA LYS A 93 -11.27 -21.76 12.04
C LYS A 93 -10.82 -22.68 10.89
N LYS A 94 -11.75 -23.13 10.04
CA LYS A 94 -11.46 -24.02 8.90
C LYS A 94 -10.52 -23.38 7.86
N HIS A 95 -10.39 -22.06 7.84
CA HIS A 95 -9.52 -21.30 6.94
C HIS A 95 -8.11 -21.05 7.51
N LEU A 96 -7.78 -21.66 8.66
CA LEU A 96 -6.46 -21.63 9.29
C LEU A 96 -5.92 -23.07 9.45
N ASN A 97 -5.96 -23.83 8.35
CA ASN A 97 -5.69 -25.27 8.40
C ASN A 97 -4.27 -25.65 7.96
N ASN A 98 -3.46 -24.69 7.50
CA ASN A 98 -2.07 -24.91 7.14
C ASN A 98 -1.21 -23.67 7.42
N SER A 99 0.11 -23.86 7.44
CA SER A 99 1.07 -22.80 7.76
C SER A 99 1.02 -21.62 6.81
N PHE A 100 0.76 -21.83 5.51
CA PHE A 100 0.67 -20.72 4.54
C PHE A 100 -0.53 -19.82 4.83
N GLN A 101 -1.69 -20.40 5.11
CA GLN A 101 -2.89 -19.65 5.51
C GLN A 101 -2.67 -18.90 6.82
N LEU A 102 -2.05 -19.56 7.80
CA LEU A 102 -1.73 -18.93 9.08
C LEU A 102 -0.78 -17.76 8.91
N THR A 103 0.31 -17.93 8.15
CA THR A 103 1.26 -16.85 7.84
C THR A 103 0.57 -15.70 7.14
N GLY A 104 -0.23 -15.95 6.10
CA GLY A 104 -1.00 -14.91 5.42
C GLY A 104 -1.93 -14.15 6.36
N ARG A 105 -2.62 -14.84 7.26
CA ARG A 105 -3.46 -14.20 8.29
C ARG A 105 -2.65 -13.36 9.25
N VAL A 106 -1.52 -13.85 9.75
CA VAL A 106 -0.64 -13.10 10.66
C VAL A 106 -0.11 -11.84 9.97
N THR A 107 0.37 -11.95 8.73
CA THR A 107 0.80 -10.80 7.92
C THR A 107 -0.31 -9.76 7.74
N GLY A 108 -1.51 -10.19 7.35
CA GLY A 108 -2.66 -9.29 7.22
C GLY A 108 -3.03 -8.59 8.54
N LEU A 109 -2.95 -9.30 9.67
CA LEU A 109 -3.19 -8.72 10.99
C LEU A 109 -2.12 -7.70 11.41
N MET A 110 -0.85 -7.95 11.09
CA MET A 110 0.24 -7.00 11.34
C MET A 110 0.03 -5.71 10.52
N ILE A 111 -0.29 -5.84 9.23
CA ILE A 111 -0.62 -4.70 8.37
C ILE A 111 -1.83 -3.93 8.92
N TYR A 112 -2.90 -4.63 9.30
CA TYR A 112 -4.07 -4.01 9.93
C TYR A 112 -3.71 -3.25 11.21
N ALA A 113 -2.84 -3.81 12.05
CA ALA A 113 -2.41 -3.15 13.28
C ALA A 113 -1.63 -1.84 13.01
N ILE A 114 -0.82 -1.80 11.94
CA ILE A 114 -0.11 -0.60 11.47
C ILE A 114 -1.09 0.43 10.91
N ASN A 115 -2.06 0.00 10.10
CA ASN A 115 -2.93 0.90 9.35
C ASN A 115 -4.07 1.50 10.20
N ARG A 116 -4.65 0.74 11.15
CA ARG A 116 -5.92 1.05 11.82
C ARG A 116 -5.98 2.45 12.47
N GLN A 117 -4.87 2.96 13.00
CA GLN A 117 -4.83 4.29 13.59
C GLN A 117 -4.68 5.38 12.52
N LYS A 118 -3.87 5.12 11.48
CA LYS A 118 -3.57 6.06 10.42
C LYS A 118 -4.78 6.33 9.52
N ILE A 119 -5.61 5.31 9.29
CA ILE A 119 -6.87 5.42 8.52
C ILE A 119 -7.83 6.43 9.16
N ASN A 120 -7.85 6.55 10.50
CA ASN A 120 -8.72 7.50 11.19
C ASN A 120 -8.36 8.97 10.93
N ASN A 121 -7.16 9.24 10.40
CA ASN A 121 -6.73 10.59 10.03
C ASN A 121 -7.20 10.99 8.62
N CYS A 122 -7.90 10.11 7.90
CA CYS A 122 -8.46 10.41 6.59
C CYS A 122 -9.85 11.03 6.70
N HIS A 123 -10.12 12.00 5.84
CA HIS A 123 -11.45 12.61 5.71
C HIS A 123 -12.39 11.70 4.90
N LEU A 124 -11.82 10.97 3.94
CA LEU A 124 -12.51 9.98 3.12
C LEU A 124 -11.66 8.71 3.04
N VAL A 125 -12.26 7.56 3.33
CA VAL A 125 -11.60 6.26 3.20
C VAL A 125 -12.29 5.45 2.12
N LEU A 126 -11.51 4.98 1.14
CA LEU A 126 -11.88 4.05 0.10
C LEU A 126 -11.42 2.65 0.53
N GLU A 127 -12.38 1.80 0.85
CA GLU A 127 -12.14 0.45 1.35
C GLU A 127 -13.28 -0.47 0.87
N SER A 128 -12.94 -1.67 0.39
CA SER A 128 -13.89 -2.65 -0.14
C SER A 128 -13.57 -4.04 0.39
N LYS A 129 -14.51 -4.64 1.14
CA LYS A 129 -14.32 -5.95 1.77
C LYS A 129 -14.20 -7.07 0.73
N GLU A 130 -14.80 -6.88 -0.43
CA GLU A 130 -14.81 -7.80 -1.56
C GLU A 130 -13.39 -8.08 -2.10
N LEU A 131 -12.44 -7.16 -1.88
CA LEU A 131 -11.04 -7.34 -2.26
C LEU A 131 -10.33 -8.44 -1.45
N GLU A 132 -10.81 -8.78 -0.25
CA GLU A 132 -10.21 -9.83 0.61
C GLU A 132 -10.20 -11.21 -0.08
N HIS A 133 -11.09 -11.43 -1.04
CA HIS A 133 -11.17 -12.68 -1.79
C HIS A 133 -10.18 -12.77 -2.96
N ILE A 134 -9.42 -11.70 -3.22
CA ILE A 134 -8.44 -11.64 -4.30
C ILE A 134 -7.06 -11.77 -3.66
N GLY A 135 -6.37 -12.87 -3.96
CA GLY A 135 -5.05 -13.13 -3.42
C GLY A 135 -4.00 -12.15 -3.96
N LEU A 136 -2.98 -11.86 -3.14
CA LEU A 136 -1.86 -10.98 -3.49
C LEU A 136 -1.20 -11.30 -4.85
N LEU A 137 -1.12 -12.58 -5.22
CA LEU A 137 -0.52 -13.06 -6.46
C LEU A 137 -1.56 -13.50 -7.51
N ASP A 138 -2.84 -13.19 -7.31
CA ASP A 138 -3.91 -13.57 -8.21
C ASP A 138 -3.97 -12.67 -9.44
N ARG A 139 -3.21 -13.05 -10.48
CA ARG A 139 -3.20 -12.36 -11.77
C ARG A 139 -4.54 -12.36 -12.49
N ARG A 140 -5.42 -13.35 -12.22
CA ARG A 140 -6.75 -13.44 -12.86
C ARG A 140 -7.74 -12.48 -12.21
N GLY A 141 -7.49 -12.08 -10.97
CA GLY A 141 -8.34 -11.16 -10.22
C GLY A 141 -8.14 -9.68 -10.53
N ILE A 142 -7.14 -9.30 -11.35
CA ILE A 142 -6.76 -7.88 -11.54
C ILE A 142 -7.92 -7.02 -12.07
N GLU A 143 -8.59 -7.46 -13.13
CA GLU A 143 -9.73 -6.70 -13.70
C GLU A 143 -10.89 -6.60 -12.71
N LYS A 144 -11.15 -7.68 -11.96
CA LYS A 144 -12.17 -7.70 -10.92
C LYS A 144 -11.82 -6.75 -9.76
N ALA A 145 -10.58 -6.73 -9.32
CA ALA A 145 -10.10 -5.84 -8.26
C ALA A 145 -10.24 -4.38 -8.69
N TYR A 146 -9.87 -4.07 -9.93
CA TYR A 146 -10.05 -2.74 -10.52
C TYR A 146 -11.52 -2.32 -10.51
N ALA A 147 -12.42 -3.16 -11.03
CA ALA A 147 -13.86 -2.87 -11.08
C ALA A 147 -14.44 -2.61 -9.68
N ILE A 148 -14.14 -3.49 -8.71
CA ILE A 148 -14.56 -3.34 -7.31
C ILE A 148 -14.10 -1.99 -6.75
N GLY A 149 -12.81 -1.67 -6.89
CA GLY A 149 -12.25 -0.41 -6.38
C GLY A 149 -12.86 0.82 -7.04
N TYR A 150 -13.07 0.76 -8.36
CA TYR A 150 -13.66 1.86 -9.13
C TYR A 150 -15.12 2.12 -8.71
N GLU A 151 -15.96 1.09 -8.69
CA GLU A 151 -17.37 1.20 -8.31
C GLU A 151 -17.53 1.68 -6.86
N ALA A 152 -16.73 1.14 -5.94
CA ALA A 152 -16.73 1.56 -4.54
C ALA A 152 -16.33 3.02 -4.39
N ALA A 153 -15.31 3.48 -5.14
CA ALA A 153 -14.88 4.86 -5.13
C ALA A 153 -15.98 5.80 -5.68
N VAL A 154 -16.56 5.49 -6.84
CA VAL A 154 -17.64 6.31 -7.44
C VAL A 154 -18.79 6.49 -6.45
N LYS A 155 -19.31 5.38 -5.89
CA LYS A 155 -20.39 5.43 -4.90
C LYS A 155 -20.03 6.29 -3.70
N LYS A 156 -18.80 6.17 -3.19
CA LYS A 156 -18.35 6.93 -2.02
C LYS A 156 -18.24 8.43 -2.32
N PHE A 157 -17.79 8.78 -3.51
CA PHE A 157 -17.71 10.18 -3.94
C PHE A 157 -19.11 10.79 -4.13
N GLU A 158 -20.06 10.05 -4.69
CA GLU A 158 -21.46 10.49 -4.80
C GLU A 158 -22.09 10.77 -3.42
N GLU A 159 -21.86 9.87 -2.45
CA GLU A 159 -22.35 10.01 -1.07
C GLU A 159 -21.83 11.26 -0.37
N VAL A 160 -20.58 11.68 -0.66
CA VAL A 160 -19.87 12.74 0.05
C VAL A 160 -19.99 14.09 -0.66
N PHE A 161 -19.93 14.13 -1.98
CA PHE A 161 -19.79 15.38 -2.75
C PHE A 161 -21.00 15.73 -3.63
N THR A 162 -21.98 14.83 -3.79
CA THR A 162 -23.16 15.06 -4.65
C THR A 162 -24.46 15.25 -3.86
N LYS A 163 -24.38 15.24 -2.53
CA LYS A 163 -25.45 15.76 -1.65
C LYS A 163 -25.23 17.24 -1.39
#